data_AF-A0A8H4N8I9-F1
#
_entry.id   AF-A0A8H4N8I9-F1
#
_cell.length_a   1.000
_cell.length_b   1.000
_cell.length_c   1.000
_cell.angle_alpha   90.00
_cell.angle_beta   90.00
_cell.angle_gamma   90.00
#
_symmetry.space_group_name_H-M   'P 1'
#
loop_
_entity.id
_entity.type
_entity.pdbx_description
1 polymer ?
#
loop_
_entity_poly.entity_id
_entity_poly.type
_entity_poly.pdbx_seq_one_letter_code
_entity_poly.pdbx_strand_id
1 'polypeptide(L)'
;MASSSNTSTSSTQYEMSDIADGVPERGYPKLATIMGPHEGMAIFKRFATLNARNLLYMQAELLDLQTQLHVKASIDREDHHPYDVEALALMRSAEEHADGQWQLFLKIRPKLKAYNDALLQQVEISKLERPTKYDLDLLRNWLTRTKGGNKFLSGVEALPWEEDEDSDLVALSNRHHDTFMRWVSEKLVPWSFFKWFRRSKKSVQGHEDVGLVEWSERRYRKASMALSVVASSLIPGAAIVTLYHVHDLLARIYAAFMFSALFSLALALLTTARPAEIFAATAAFASVQVVFIGSTDSRR
;
A
#
# COMPACT_ATOMS: atom_id res chain seq x y z
N MET A 1 15.35 -68.24 35.08
CA MET A 1 14.91 -67.59 36.35
C MET A 1 14.33 -66.25 35.98
N ALA A 2 13.03 -66.10 36.18
CA ALA A 2 12.29 -64.86 36.00
C ALA A 2 12.50 -63.94 37.21
N SER A 3 12.62 -62.63 36.98
CA SER A 3 12.16 -61.62 37.94
C SER A 3 11.91 -60.31 37.24
N SER A 4 10.66 -59.87 37.42
CA SER A 4 9.99 -58.67 36.96
C SER A 4 10.69 -57.37 37.39
N SER A 5 10.56 -56.33 36.57
CA SER A 5 10.30 -54.99 37.10
C SER A 5 9.29 -54.28 36.21
N ASN A 6 8.27 -53.77 36.89
CA ASN A 6 7.03 -53.21 36.39
C ASN A 6 7.16 -51.68 36.33
N THR A 7 6.37 -51.08 35.44
CA THR A 7 5.73 -49.74 35.55
C THR A 7 6.58 -48.49 35.72
N SER A 8 6.43 -47.54 34.79
CA SER A 8 6.08 -46.13 35.08
C SER A 8 5.62 -45.42 33.80
N THR A 9 4.35 -45.65 33.43
CA THR A 9 3.57 -44.80 32.52
C THR A 9 2.83 -43.77 33.37
N SER A 10 3.32 -42.53 33.38
CA SER A 10 2.69 -41.27 33.85
C SER A 10 3.86 -40.31 33.96
N SER A 11 3.88 -39.10 33.44
CA SER A 11 2.88 -38.03 33.44
C SER A 11 3.59 -36.94 32.61
N THR A 12 3.01 -36.29 31.62
CA THR A 12 2.14 -35.14 31.82
C THR A 12 1.58 -34.81 30.44
N GLN A 13 0.40 -35.35 30.11
CA GLN A 13 -0.48 -34.63 29.19
C GLN A 13 -0.85 -33.35 29.92
N TYR A 14 -0.13 -32.26 29.63
CA TYR A 14 -0.63 -30.95 29.94
C TYR A 14 -1.96 -30.81 29.20
N GLU A 15 -3.03 -30.74 29.98
CA GLU A 15 -4.36 -30.35 29.56
C GLU A 15 -4.26 -29.06 28.74
N MET A 16 -4.26 -29.20 27.42
CA MET A 16 -4.34 -28.11 26.44
C MET A 16 -5.76 -27.53 26.38
N SER A 17 -6.62 -27.82 27.36
CA SER A 17 -8.02 -27.43 27.40
C SER A 17 -8.35 -26.28 28.36
N ASP A 18 -7.40 -25.85 29.20
CA ASP A 18 -7.65 -24.83 30.23
C ASP A 18 -6.83 -23.52 30.07
N ILE A 19 -6.21 -23.30 28.91
CA ILE A 19 -5.54 -22.02 28.63
C ILE A 19 -6.48 -21.10 27.83
N ALA A 20 -6.98 -20.11 28.58
CA ALA A 20 -7.45 -18.80 28.16
C ALA A 20 -8.94 -18.61 27.80
N ASP A 21 -9.81 -18.68 28.81
CA ASP A 21 -10.72 -17.56 29.03
C ASP A 21 -9.88 -16.36 29.51
N GLY A 22 -9.15 -15.78 28.55
CA GLY A 22 -8.01 -14.90 28.76
C GLY A 22 -8.41 -13.52 29.29
N VAL A 23 -7.56 -12.97 30.16
CA VAL A 23 -7.56 -11.54 30.49
C VAL A 23 -7.68 -10.75 29.20
N PRO A 24 -8.64 -9.82 29.07
CA PRO A 24 -8.82 -9.07 27.84
C PRO A 24 -7.52 -8.35 27.51
N GLU A 25 -6.96 -8.63 26.32
CA GLU A 25 -5.74 -8.00 25.85
C GLU A 25 -5.89 -6.46 25.89
N ARG A 26 -4.83 -5.77 26.31
CA ARG A 26 -4.78 -4.30 26.43
C ARG A 26 -3.52 -3.75 25.79
N GLY A 27 -3.56 -2.47 25.41
CA GLY A 27 -2.39 -1.78 24.84
C GLY A 27 -1.96 -2.36 23.49
N TYR A 28 -0.66 -2.56 23.32
CA TYR A 28 -0.05 -3.03 22.07
C TYR A 28 -0.57 -4.38 21.56
N PRO A 29 -0.74 -5.44 22.40
CA PRO A 29 -1.39 -6.69 21.96
C PRO A 29 -2.76 -6.45 21.31
N LYS A 30 -3.65 -5.71 21.99
CA LYS A 30 -4.97 -5.36 21.44
C LYS A 30 -4.86 -4.54 20.16
N LEU A 31 -3.93 -3.59 20.08
CA LEU A 31 -3.68 -2.81 18.86
C LEU A 31 -3.22 -3.72 17.70
N ALA A 32 -2.34 -4.69 17.96
CA ALA A 32 -1.85 -5.65 16.96
C ALA A 32 -2.98 -6.56 16.45
N THR A 33 -3.92 -6.98 17.31
CA THR A 33 -5.11 -7.76 16.88
C THR A 33 -6.01 -6.99 15.90
N ILE A 34 -5.92 -5.66 15.87
CA ILE A 34 -6.72 -4.82 14.96
C ILE A 34 -5.90 -4.47 13.72
N MET A 35 -4.64 -4.06 13.87
CA MET A 35 -3.78 -3.71 12.75
C MET A 35 -3.42 -4.91 11.87
N GLY A 36 -3.35 -6.12 12.42
CA GLY A 36 -2.99 -7.33 11.68
C GLY A 36 -4.04 -7.74 10.64
N PRO A 37 -5.30 -7.98 11.03
CA PRO A 37 -6.37 -8.39 10.10
C PRO A 37 -6.86 -7.26 9.19
N HIS A 38 -6.82 -6.01 9.65
CA HIS A 38 -7.32 -4.87 8.88
C HIS A 38 -6.17 -4.19 8.13
N GLU A 39 -5.95 -4.62 6.89
CA GLU A 39 -4.89 -4.10 6.00
C GLU A 39 -4.82 -2.56 5.91
N GLY A 40 -5.97 -1.86 5.92
CA GLY A 40 -6.02 -0.39 5.91
C GLY A 40 -5.53 0.27 7.20
N MET A 41 -5.53 -0.45 8.33
CA MET A 41 -5.04 0.03 9.63
C MET A 41 -3.60 -0.38 9.94
N ALA A 42 -2.95 -1.14 9.05
CA ALA A 42 -1.54 -1.50 9.16
C ALA A 42 -0.64 -0.28 8.84
N ILE A 43 -0.74 0.74 9.67
CA ILE A 43 -0.09 2.05 9.53
C ILE A 43 1.10 2.14 10.48
N PHE A 44 2.26 2.53 9.97
CA PHE A 44 3.48 2.62 10.75
C PHE A 44 4.23 3.91 10.43
N LYS A 45 5.04 4.37 11.40
CA LYS A 45 5.99 5.45 11.15
C LYS A 45 7.14 4.94 10.30
N ARG A 46 7.46 5.69 9.25
CA ARG A 46 8.52 5.38 8.30
C ARG A 46 9.90 5.80 8.79
N PHE A 47 9.97 6.80 9.68
CA PHE A 47 11.21 7.38 10.19
C PHE A 47 12.08 7.99 9.09
N ALA A 48 11.49 8.72 8.12
CA ALA A 48 12.20 9.21 6.95
C ALA A 48 13.45 10.05 7.29
N THR A 49 13.32 10.99 8.22
CA THR A 49 14.44 11.85 8.65
C THR A 49 15.55 11.05 9.32
N LEU A 50 15.18 10.06 10.14
CA LEU A 50 16.16 9.23 10.85
C LEU A 50 16.90 8.29 9.89
N ASN A 51 16.19 7.66 8.95
CA ASN A 51 16.81 6.82 7.93
C ASN A 51 17.73 7.62 7.01
N ALA A 52 17.31 8.82 6.58
CA ALA A 52 18.16 9.72 5.80
C ALA A 52 19.42 10.10 6.59
N ARG A 53 19.28 10.44 7.88
CA ARG A 53 20.42 10.76 8.74
C ARG A 53 21.37 9.57 8.90
N ASN A 54 20.85 8.37 9.07
CA ASN A 54 21.67 7.16 9.14
C ASN A 54 22.47 6.93 7.85
N LEU A 55 21.83 7.05 6.68
CA LEU A 55 22.51 6.93 5.38
C LEU A 55 23.62 7.98 5.21
N LEU A 56 23.38 9.22 5.62
CA LEU A 56 24.38 10.29 5.57
C LEU A 56 25.59 10.00 6.48
N TYR A 57 25.38 9.42 7.65
CA TYR A 57 26.48 9.02 8.55
C TYR A 57 27.29 7.85 8.00
N MET A 58 26.61 6.84 7.44
CA MET A 58 27.28 5.74 6.76
C MET A 58 28.08 6.22 5.54
N GLN A 59 27.54 7.19 4.79
CA GLN A 59 28.24 7.82 3.66
C GLN A 59 29.48 8.57 4.13
N ALA A 60 29.39 9.37 5.19
CA ALA A 60 30.53 10.11 5.72
C ALA A 60 31.65 9.17 6.20
N GLU A 61 31.28 8.07 6.87
CA GLU A 61 32.24 7.05 7.31
C GLU A 61 32.94 6.38 6.12
N LEU A 62 32.21 6.07 5.05
CA LEU A 62 32.81 5.51 3.83
C LEU A 62 33.73 6.49 3.11
N LEU A 63 33.37 7.78 3.08
CA LEU A 63 34.19 8.83 2.47
C LEU A 63 35.52 9.03 3.23
N ASP A 64 35.49 8.97 4.57
CA ASP A 64 36.71 9.02 5.39
C ASP A 64 37.63 7.83 5.08
N LEU A 65 37.11 6.61 5.11
CA LEU A 65 37.88 5.40 4.78
C LEU A 65 38.40 5.41 3.34
N GLN A 66 37.60 5.88 2.38
CA GLN A 66 38.02 6.02 0.99
C GLN A 66 39.16 7.03 0.85
N THR A 67 39.11 8.13 1.59
CA THR A 67 40.17 9.14 1.61
C THR A 67 41.46 8.56 2.19
N GLN A 68 41.38 7.84 3.31
CA GLN A 68 42.54 7.15 3.89
C GLN A 68 43.13 6.12 2.92
N LEU A 69 42.29 5.34 2.24
CA LEU A 69 42.71 4.37 1.23
C LEU A 69 43.43 5.05 0.07
N HIS A 70 42.91 6.19 -0.40
CA HIS A 70 43.52 6.96 -1.49
C HIS A 70 44.89 7.50 -1.09
N VAL A 71 45.01 8.10 0.10
CA VAL A 71 46.28 8.59 0.65
C VAL A 71 47.30 7.46 0.78
N LYS A 72 46.88 6.30 1.30
CA LYS A 72 47.77 5.14 1.44
C LYS A 72 48.24 4.60 0.09
N ALA A 73 47.32 4.49 -0.87
CA ALA A 73 47.63 4.06 -2.23
C ALA A 73 48.57 5.05 -2.96
N SER A 74 48.50 6.35 -2.68
CA SER A 74 49.47 7.31 -3.24
C SER A 74 50.87 7.12 -2.67
N ILE A 75 50.98 6.89 -1.35
CA ILE A 75 52.28 6.63 -0.69
C ILE A 75 52.88 5.32 -1.24
N ASP A 76 52.09 4.25 -1.28
CA ASP A 76 52.57 2.94 -1.76
C ASP A 76 53.05 3.02 -3.24
N ARG A 77 52.45 3.90 -4.05
CA ARG A 77 52.90 4.16 -5.44
C ARG A 77 54.21 4.93 -5.48
N GLU A 78 54.39 5.94 -4.62
CA GLU A 78 55.65 6.68 -4.49
C GLU A 78 56.79 5.77 -4.03
N ASP A 79 56.49 4.80 -3.16
CA ASP A 79 57.42 3.76 -2.68
C ASP A 79 57.62 2.61 -3.70
N HIS A 80 57.07 2.73 -4.92
CA HIS A 80 57.18 1.75 -6.01
C HIS A 80 56.62 0.35 -5.69
N HIS A 81 55.66 0.23 -4.77
CA HIS A 81 54.94 -1.02 -4.56
C HIS A 81 53.96 -1.30 -5.72
N PRO A 82 53.88 -2.54 -6.24
CA PRO A 82 53.05 -2.88 -7.40
C PRO A 82 51.56 -3.09 -7.05
N TYR A 83 51.06 -2.52 -5.95
CA TYR A 83 49.74 -2.84 -5.41
C TYR A 83 48.56 -2.37 -6.27
N ASP A 84 48.77 -1.40 -7.15
CA ASP A 84 47.77 -0.89 -8.10
C ASP A 84 47.59 -1.80 -9.32
N VAL A 85 48.58 -2.62 -9.65
CA VAL A 85 48.54 -3.58 -10.77
C VAL A 85 48.39 -5.02 -10.27
N GLU A 86 49.06 -5.39 -9.17
CA GLU A 86 49.10 -6.74 -8.61
C GLU A 86 48.26 -6.85 -7.34
N ALA A 87 46.96 -7.14 -7.52
CA ALA A 87 46.05 -7.31 -6.39
C ALA A 87 46.48 -8.42 -5.40
N LEU A 88 47.15 -9.49 -5.87
CA LEU A 88 47.67 -10.54 -5.01
C LEU A 88 48.84 -10.06 -4.13
N ALA A 89 49.68 -9.15 -4.64
CA ALA A 89 50.77 -8.55 -3.86
C ALA A 89 50.20 -7.68 -2.74
N LEU A 90 49.13 -6.91 -3.04
CA LEU A 90 48.39 -6.13 -2.04
C LEU A 90 47.74 -7.02 -0.96
N MET A 91 47.16 -8.15 -1.34
CA MET A 91 46.55 -9.06 -0.36
C MET A 91 47.59 -9.70 0.56
N ARG A 92 48.79 -10.00 0.05
CA ARG A 92 49.87 -10.61 0.83
C ARG A 92 50.54 -9.62 1.79
N SER A 93 50.59 -8.33 1.45
CA SER A 93 51.15 -7.29 2.34
C SER A 93 50.35 -7.10 3.64
N ALA A 94 49.16 -7.67 3.73
CA ALA A 94 48.32 -7.69 4.92
C ALA A 94 48.99 -8.34 6.14
N GLU A 95 49.92 -9.27 5.93
CA GLU A 95 50.65 -9.96 7.00
C GLU A 95 51.81 -9.10 7.54
N GLU A 96 52.36 -8.20 6.70
CA GLU A 96 53.51 -7.37 7.02
C GLU A 96 53.12 -6.00 7.59
N HIS A 97 51.96 -5.47 7.20
CA HIS A 97 51.51 -4.13 7.56
C HIS A 97 50.08 -4.13 8.11
N ALA A 98 49.97 -4.00 9.45
CA ALA A 98 48.69 -3.96 10.17
C ALA A 98 47.79 -2.76 9.76
N ASP A 99 48.38 -1.67 9.27
CA ASP A 99 47.68 -0.48 8.76
C ASP A 99 47.86 -0.29 7.24
N GLY A 100 48.06 -1.40 6.52
CA GLY A 100 48.23 -1.40 5.06
C GLY A 100 46.94 -1.11 4.29
N GLN A 101 47.10 -0.79 3.00
CA GLN A 101 45.99 -0.51 2.07
C GLN A 101 44.93 -1.64 2.06
N TRP A 102 45.35 -2.91 2.17
CA TRP A 102 44.43 -4.05 2.22
C TRP A 102 43.54 -4.06 3.47
N GLN A 103 44.06 -3.65 4.63
CA GLN A 103 43.30 -3.61 5.88
C GLN A 103 42.22 -2.53 5.84
N LEU A 104 42.51 -1.38 5.22
CA LEU A 104 41.49 -0.37 4.92
C LEU A 104 40.40 -0.94 4.00
N PHE A 105 40.78 -1.71 2.97
CA PHE A 105 39.82 -2.37 2.10
C PHE A 105 38.94 -3.39 2.84
N LEU A 106 39.52 -4.18 3.75
CA LEU A 106 38.78 -5.10 4.61
C LEU A 106 37.81 -4.39 5.56
N LYS A 107 38.14 -3.19 6.05
CA LYS A 107 37.23 -2.33 6.83
C LYS A 107 36.10 -1.74 5.98
N ILE A 108 36.40 -1.33 4.74
CA ILE A 108 35.41 -0.74 3.81
C ILE A 108 34.36 -1.76 3.39
N ARG A 109 34.75 -2.99 3.04
CA ARG A 109 33.84 -4.04 2.52
C ARG A 109 32.53 -4.21 3.31
N PRO A 110 32.55 -4.50 4.62
CA PRO A 110 31.32 -4.71 5.40
C PRO A 110 30.50 -3.42 5.52
N LYS A 111 31.14 -2.25 5.63
CA LYS A 111 30.47 -0.95 5.73
C LYS A 111 29.78 -0.56 4.43
N LEU A 112 30.44 -0.79 3.30
CA LEU A 112 29.88 -0.55 1.98
C LEU A 112 28.68 -1.46 1.73
N LYS A 113 28.78 -2.74 2.11
CA LYS A 113 27.65 -3.66 2.06
C LYS A 113 26.47 -3.16 2.91
N ALA A 114 26.72 -2.82 4.18
CA ALA A 114 25.69 -2.31 5.07
C ALA A 114 25.02 -1.04 4.52
N TYR A 115 25.80 -0.11 3.95
CA TYR A 115 25.28 1.10 3.32
C TYR A 115 24.39 0.79 2.13
N ASN A 116 24.84 -0.09 1.22
CA ASN A 116 24.07 -0.49 0.05
C ASN A 116 22.77 -1.21 0.45
N ASP A 117 22.84 -2.11 1.42
CA ASP A 117 21.67 -2.83 1.95
C ASP A 117 20.66 -1.86 2.57
N ALA A 118 21.13 -0.91 3.39
CA ALA A 118 20.29 0.13 3.99
C ALA A 118 19.65 1.05 2.94
N LEU A 119 20.39 1.41 1.89
CA LEU A 119 19.88 2.24 0.79
C LEU A 119 18.76 1.51 0.03
N LEU A 120 18.93 0.23 -0.27
CA LEU A 120 17.91 -0.59 -0.92
C LEU A 120 16.66 -0.77 -0.04
N GLN A 121 16.84 -0.98 1.27
CA GLN A 121 15.72 -1.01 2.22
C GLN A 121 14.96 0.32 2.21
N GLN A 122 15.67 1.45 2.18
CA GLN A 122 15.04 2.77 2.12
C GLN A 122 14.28 2.98 0.80
N VAL A 123 14.77 2.43 -0.32
CA VAL A 123 14.03 2.44 -1.60
C VAL A 123 12.72 1.67 -1.46
N GLU A 124 12.72 0.46 -0.90
CA GLU A 124 11.48 -0.32 -0.71
C GLU A 124 10.51 0.39 0.23
N ILE A 125 11.01 0.94 1.34
CA ILE A 125 10.21 1.73 2.29
C ILE A 125 9.63 2.99 1.62
N SER A 126 10.35 3.62 0.69
CA SER A 126 9.88 4.81 -0.02
C SER A 126 8.74 4.53 -1.01
N LYS A 127 8.63 3.28 -1.48
CA LYS A 127 7.53 2.83 -2.37
C LYS A 127 6.21 2.64 -1.62
N LEU A 128 6.26 2.48 -0.30
CA LEU A 128 5.05 2.35 0.52
C LEU A 128 4.22 3.63 0.41
N GLU A 129 2.92 3.43 0.23
CA GLU A 129 1.99 4.54 0.06
C GLU A 129 1.60 5.14 1.41
N ARG A 130 1.18 6.40 1.37
CA ARG A 130 0.66 7.09 2.56
C ARG A 130 -0.71 6.51 2.92
N PRO A 131 -1.05 6.42 4.21
CA PRO A 131 -2.37 5.98 4.62
C PRO A 131 -3.45 6.96 4.11
N THR A 132 -4.64 6.43 3.81
CA THR A 132 -5.77 7.30 3.52
C THR A 132 -6.16 8.07 4.78
N LYS A 133 -6.64 9.31 4.63
CA LYS A 133 -7.12 10.10 5.78
C LYS A 133 -8.19 9.35 6.57
N TYR A 134 -9.07 8.62 5.88
CA TYR A 134 -10.13 7.84 6.50
C TYR A 134 -9.57 6.74 7.41
N ASP A 135 -8.62 5.95 6.92
CA ASP A 135 -8.05 4.85 7.71
C ASP A 135 -7.23 5.36 8.90
N LEU A 136 -6.50 6.47 8.70
CA LEU A 136 -5.75 7.13 9.77
C LEU A 136 -6.69 7.68 10.85
N ASP A 137 -7.75 8.38 10.46
CA ASP A 137 -8.76 8.91 11.39
C ASP A 137 -9.46 7.76 12.12
N LEU A 138 -9.75 6.66 11.44
CA LEU A 138 -10.37 5.48 12.03
C LEU A 138 -9.47 4.85 13.11
N LEU A 139 -8.18 4.73 12.84
CA LEU A 139 -7.19 4.23 13.80
C LEU A 139 -7.02 5.18 15.00
N ARG A 140 -6.90 6.49 14.76
CA ARG A 140 -6.84 7.53 15.81
C ARG A 140 -8.08 7.51 16.71
N ASN A 141 -9.26 7.42 16.10
CA ASN A 141 -10.51 7.30 16.82
C ASN A 141 -10.55 6.01 17.65
N TRP A 142 -10.01 4.91 17.15
CA TRP A 142 -9.90 3.69 17.94
C TRP A 142 -8.96 3.85 19.14
N LEU A 143 -7.77 4.43 18.94
CA LEU A 143 -6.77 4.66 19.99
C LEU A 143 -7.34 5.50 21.15
N THR A 144 -8.19 6.48 20.84
CA THR A 144 -8.76 7.41 21.82
C THR A 144 -10.03 6.91 22.52
N ARG A 145 -10.79 5.98 21.91
CA ARG A 145 -12.06 5.48 22.47
C ARG A 145 -11.84 4.62 23.72
N THR A 146 -12.69 4.80 24.73
CA THR A 146 -12.66 4.05 26.00
C THR A 146 -12.81 2.54 25.85
N LYS A 147 -13.63 2.09 24.88
CA LYS A 147 -13.78 0.67 24.52
C LYS A 147 -12.67 0.15 23.60
N GLY A 148 -11.90 1.06 23.00
CA GLY A 148 -10.81 0.76 22.08
C GLY A 148 -9.47 0.72 22.82
N GLY A 149 -8.56 1.60 22.39
CA GLY A 149 -7.24 1.79 23.00
C GLY A 149 -7.27 2.53 24.34
N ASN A 150 -8.37 3.21 24.69
CA ASN A 150 -8.51 3.94 25.95
C ASN A 150 -7.34 4.90 26.25
N LYS A 151 -6.80 5.55 25.20
CA LYS A 151 -5.64 6.46 25.29
C LYS A 151 -4.44 5.82 26.02
N PHE A 152 -4.20 4.52 25.79
CA PHE A 152 -3.08 3.83 26.44
C PHE A 152 -1.70 4.36 26.01
N LEU A 153 -1.60 4.92 24.81
CA LEU A 153 -0.36 5.53 24.31
C LEU A 153 -0.12 6.85 25.03
N SER A 154 1.11 7.04 25.52
CA SER A 154 1.51 8.24 26.24
C SER A 154 2.96 8.62 25.95
N GLY A 155 3.28 9.91 26.10
CA GLY A 155 4.62 10.42 25.85
C GLY A 155 5.10 10.11 24.43
N VAL A 156 6.30 9.53 24.32
CA VAL A 156 6.95 9.24 23.03
C VAL A 156 6.18 8.25 22.16
N GLU A 157 5.38 7.38 22.77
CA GLU A 157 4.60 6.36 22.05
C GLU A 157 3.35 6.95 21.37
N ALA A 158 2.91 8.13 21.81
CA ALA A 158 1.78 8.85 21.21
C ALA A 158 2.19 9.71 20.00
N LEU A 159 3.45 10.15 19.94
CA LEU A 159 3.99 11.06 18.92
C LEU A 159 3.67 10.64 17.46
N PRO A 160 3.82 9.36 17.05
CA PRO A 160 3.52 8.97 15.67
C PRO A 160 2.07 9.22 15.24
N TRP A 161 1.17 9.40 16.20
CA TRP A 161 -0.26 9.53 15.97
C TRP A 161 -0.75 10.98 16.08
N GLU A 162 0.16 11.94 16.26
CA GLU A 162 -0.12 13.38 16.21
C GLU A 162 -0.25 13.89 14.75
N GLU A 163 -1.01 14.96 14.53
CA GLU A 163 -1.37 15.44 13.18
C GLU A 163 -0.17 15.98 12.37
N ASP A 164 0.85 16.47 13.07
CA ASP A 164 2.10 16.97 12.47
C ASP A 164 2.95 15.84 11.85
N GLU A 165 2.77 14.61 12.32
CA GLU A 165 3.54 13.43 11.91
C GLU A 165 2.90 12.63 10.76
N ASP A 166 1.72 13.06 10.27
CA ASP A 166 0.97 12.42 9.16
C ASP A 166 1.84 12.14 7.92
N SER A 167 2.78 13.04 7.65
CA SER A 167 3.63 12.99 6.46
C SER A 167 4.68 11.86 6.47
N ASP A 168 5.00 11.35 7.66
CA ASP A 168 5.97 10.27 7.87
C ASP A 168 5.30 8.92 8.18
N LEU A 169 3.99 8.81 8.00
CA LEU A 169 3.24 7.57 8.12
C LEU A 169 3.13 6.85 6.77
N VAL A 170 3.22 5.52 6.82
CA VAL A 170 3.04 4.62 5.67
C VAL A 170 2.06 3.52 6.01
N ALA A 171 1.30 3.08 5.01
CA ALA A 171 0.43 1.91 5.11
C ALA A 171 1.11 0.70 4.43
N LEU A 172 1.07 -0.47 5.07
CA LEU A 172 1.62 -1.71 4.49
C LEU A 172 0.79 -2.23 3.31
N SER A 173 -0.49 -1.88 3.24
CA SER A 173 -1.38 -2.18 2.13
C SER A 173 -2.28 -0.98 1.91
N ASN A 174 -2.34 -0.46 0.67
CA ASN A 174 -3.32 0.57 0.32
C ASN A 174 -4.50 -0.08 -0.39
N ARG A 175 -5.70 0.13 0.16
CA ARG A 175 -6.95 -0.20 -0.53
C ARG A 175 -7.14 0.80 -1.67
N HIS A 176 -6.71 0.43 -2.87
CA HIS A 176 -6.79 1.28 -4.06
C HIS A 176 -8.23 1.48 -4.62
N HIS A 177 -9.27 1.56 -3.77
CA HIS A 177 -10.68 1.48 -4.21
C HIS A 177 -11.59 2.67 -3.87
N ASP A 178 -11.15 3.69 -3.13
CA ASP A 178 -12.12 4.61 -2.49
C ASP A 178 -12.30 6.01 -3.10
N THR A 179 -11.44 6.52 -3.98
CA THR A 179 -11.63 7.92 -4.45
C THR A 179 -12.88 8.08 -5.32
N PHE A 180 -13.12 7.13 -6.24
CA PHE A 180 -14.26 7.19 -7.14
C PHE A 180 -15.54 6.61 -6.51
N MET A 181 -15.46 5.49 -5.79
CA MET A 181 -16.62 4.92 -5.09
C MET A 181 -17.17 5.86 -4.02
N ARG A 182 -16.32 6.65 -3.35
CA ARG A 182 -16.76 7.70 -2.44
C ARG A 182 -17.52 8.81 -3.16
N TRP A 183 -17.00 9.34 -4.27
CA TRP A 183 -17.70 10.34 -5.08
C TRP A 183 -19.04 9.81 -5.60
N VAL A 184 -19.09 8.56 -6.08
CA VAL A 184 -20.33 7.90 -6.51
C VAL A 184 -21.31 7.71 -5.35
N SER A 185 -20.83 7.27 -4.19
CA SER A 185 -21.68 7.05 -3.01
C SER A 185 -22.23 8.36 -2.43
N GLU A 186 -21.46 9.44 -2.47
CA GLU A 186 -21.83 10.75 -1.91
C GLU A 186 -22.68 11.58 -2.88
N LYS A 187 -22.47 11.47 -4.20
CA LYS A 187 -23.21 12.27 -5.21
C LYS A 187 -24.25 11.50 -6.02
N LEU A 188 -24.09 10.20 -6.25
CA LEU A 188 -24.89 9.44 -7.22
C LEU A 188 -25.97 8.56 -6.57
N VAL A 189 -25.77 8.11 -5.32
CA VAL A 189 -26.72 7.21 -4.66
C VAL A 189 -27.89 8.02 -4.06
N PRO A 190 -29.14 7.76 -4.46
CA PRO A 190 -30.30 8.44 -3.88
C PRO A 190 -30.36 8.21 -2.36
N TRP A 191 -30.65 9.26 -1.60
CA TRP A 191 -30.72 9.26 -0.13
C TRP A 191 -31.59 8.12 0.47
N SER A 192 -32.54 7.60 -0.31
CA SER A 192 -33.38 6.44 0.01
C SER A 192 -32.63 5.10 0.05
N PHE A 193 -31.67 4.86 -0.84
CA PHE A 193 -30.81 3.66 -0.80
C PHE A 193 -29.86 3.68 0.40
N PHE A 194 -29.38 4.87 0.78
CA PHE A 194 -28.52 5.07 1.94
C PHE A 194 -29.22 4.65 3.25
N LYS A 195 -30.53 4.93 3.40
CA LYS A 195 -31.33 4.48 4.56
C LYS A 195 -31.51 2.96 4.62
N TRP A 196 -31.66 2.29 3.48
CA TRP A 196 -31.80 0.83 3.43
C TRP A 196 -30.48 0.12 3.74
N PHE A 197 -29.37 0.62 3.20
CA PHE A 197 -28.04 0.06 3.49
C PHE A 197 -27.59 0.28 4.94
N ARG A 198 -27.98 1.40 5.55
CA ARG A 198 -27.69 1.72 6.97
C ARG A 198 -28.42 0.80 7.97
N ARG A 199 -29.51 0.13 7.55
CA ARG A 199 -30.28 -0.82 8.37
C ARG A 199 -29.72 -2.24 8.39
N SER A 200 -28.85 -2.61 7.46
CA SER A 200 -28.24 -3.95 7.39
C SER A 200 -26.81 -3.94 7.95
N LYS A 201 -26.68 -3.53 9.21
CA LYS A 201 -25.43 -3.69 9.97
C LYS A 201 -25.49 -5.04 10.66
N LYS A 202 -24.71 -6.02 10.21
CA LYS A 202 -24.36 -7.17 11.04
C LYS A 202 -22.91 -7.00 11.47
N SER A 203 -22.68 -6.99 12.77
CA SER A 203 -21.35 -6.99 13.39
C SER A 203 -20.59 -8.24 12.95
N VAL A 204 -19.31 -8.07 12.64
CA VAL A 204 -18.36 -9.18 12.51
C VAL A 204 -18.23 -9.80 13.91
N GLN A 205 -18.44 -11.10 13.99
CA GLN A 205 -18.42 -11.88 15.22
C GLN A 205 -17.00 -11.81 15.83
N GLY A 206 -16.87 -11.19 17.01
CA GLY A 206 -15.59 -11.08 17.75
C GLY A 206 -15.04 -9.65 17.96
N HIS A 207 -15.54 -8.64 17.24
CA HIS A 207 -15.03 -7.25 17.33
C HIS A 207 -16.17 -6.19 17.42
N GLU A 208 -17.15 -6.42 18.28
CA GLU A 208 -18.29 -5.49 18.46
C GLU A 208 -17.91 -4.13 19.08
N ASP A 209 -16.83 -4.07 19.86
CA ASP A 209 -16.41 -2.86 20.58
C ASP A 209 -15.75 -1.79 19.69
N VAL A 210 -15.35 -2.17 18.48
CA VAL A 210 -14.53 -1.32 17.61
C VAL A 210 -15.40 -0.33 16.83
N GLY A 211 -16.71 -0.55 16.73
CA GLY A 211 -17.63 0.27 15.92
C GLY A 211 -17.22 0.32 14.43
N LEU A 212 -16.37 -0.61 14.02
CA LEU A 212 -15.96 -0.81 12.64
C LEU A 212 -17.15 -1.41 11.92
N VAL A 213 -17.83 -0.57 11.13
CA VAL A 213 -18.67 -1.09 10.06
C VAL A 213 -17.70 -1.52 8.98
N GLU A 214 -17.17 -2.74 9.10
CA GLU A 214 -16.41 -3.36 8.05
C GLU A 214 -17.37 -3.65 6.90
N TRP A 215 -17.35 -2.71 5.97
CA TRP A 215 -18.17 -2.69 4.80
C TRP A 215 -17.58 -3.74 3.85
N SER A 216 -18.11 -4.96 3.94
CA SER A 216 -17.51 -6.16 3.31
C SER A 216 -17.12 -5.89 1.85
N GLU A 217 -15.83 -5.97 1.56
CA GLU A 217 -15.22 -5.70 0.25
C GLU A 217 -15.87 -6.52 -0.89
N ARG A 218 -16.36 -7.74 -0.58
CA ARG A 218 -17.06 -8.60 -1.52
C ARG A 218 -18.39 -8.02 -2.01
N ARG A 219 -19.07 -7.21 -1.20
CA ARG A 219 -20.33 -6.53 -1.58
C ARG A 219 -20.07 -5.25 -2.34
N TYR A 220 -18.99 -4.52 -2.01
CA TYR A 220 -18.54 -3.35 -2.79
C TYR A 220 -18.11 -3.72 -4.18
N ARG A 221 -17.26 -4.74 -4.32
CA ARG A 221 -16.84 -5.22 -5.65
C ARG A 221 -18.02 -5.66 -6.51
N LYS A 222 -19.05 -6.25 -5.91
CA LYS A 222 -20.29 -6.60 -6.62
C LYS A 222 -21.15 -5.38 -6.95
N ALA A 223 -21.22 -4.38 -6.07
CA ALA A 223 -21.97 -3.15 -6.30
C ALA A 223 -21.30 -2.25 -7.35
N SER A 224 -19.97 -2.14 -7.33
CA SER A 224 -19.19 -1.43 -8.34
C SER A 224 -19.27 -2.12 -9.69
N MET A 225 -19.20 -3.45 -9.71
CA MET A 225 -19.38 -4.24 -10.94
C MET A 225 -20.81 -4.16 -11.46
N ALA A 226 -21.82 -4.16 -10.59
CA ALA A 226 -23.20 -3.95 -11.00
C ALA A 226 -23.40 -2.54 -11.56
N LEU A 227 -22.82 -1.51 -10.93
CA LEU A 227 -22.92 -0.14 -11.41
C LEU A 227 -22.17 0.07 -12.73
N SER A 228 -21.00 -0.55 -12.90
CA SER A 228 -20.24 -0.50 -14.16
C SER A 228 -20.97 -1.22 -15.29
N VAL A 229 -21.58 -2.36 -15.00
CA VAL A 229 -22.44 -3.10 -15.96
C VAL A 229 -23.68 -2.28 -16.32
N VAL A 230 -24.32 -1.66 -15.33
CA VAL A 230 -25.53 -0.83 -15.55
C VAL A 230 -25.18 0.43 -16.34
N ALA A 231 -24.11 1.14 -15.99
CA ALA A 231 -23.67 2.33 -16.73
C ALA A 231 -23.21 1.98 -18.15
N SER A 232 -22.41 0.93 -18.31
CA SER A 232 -21.89 0.52 -19.63
C SER A 232 -22.95 -0.05 -20.56
N SER A 233 -24.06 -0.59 -20.04
CA SER A 233 -25.16 -1.14 -20.85
C SER A 233 -26.27 -0.12 -21.14
N LEU A 234 -26.59 0.77 -20.20
CA LEU A 234 -27.66 1.75 -20.35
C LEU A 234 -27.26 2.96 -21.19
N ILE A 235 -26.01 3.43 -21.08
CA ILE A 235 -25.55 4.62 -21.83
C ILE A 235 -25.67 4.39 -23.36
N PRO A 236 -25.21 3.26 -23.92
CA PRO A 236 -25.39 3.00 -25.36
C PRO A 236 -26.85 2.90 -25.79
N GLY A 237 -27.68 2.22 -25.00
CA GLY A 237 -29.12 2.11 -25.29
C GLY A 237 -29.84 3.46 -25.26
N ALA A 238 -29.57 4.28 -24.24
CA ALA A 238 -30.13 5.62 -24.11
C ALA A 238 -29.67 6.55 -25.23
N ALA A 239 -28.40 6.44 -25.66
CA ALA A 239 -27.89 7.19 -26.80
C ALA A 239 -28.67 6.86 -28.08
N ILE A 240 -28.87 5.57 -28.39
CA ILE A 240 -29.61 5.14 -29.58
C ILE A 240 -31.06 5.66 -29.56
N VAL A 241 -31.76 5.53 -28.43
CA VAL A 241 -33.15 6.01 -28.29
C VAL A 241 -33.24 7.52 -28.43
N THR A 242 -32.32 8.26 -27.82
CA THR A 242 -32.29 9.73 -27.89
C THR A 242 -31.98 10.19 -29.31
N LEU A 243 -30.98 9.59 -29.97
CA LEU A 243 -30.65 9.88 -31.35
C LEU A 243 -31.80 9.50 -32.31
N TYR A 244 -32.65 8.54 -31.98
CA TYR A 244 -33.82 8.20 -32.80
C TYR A 244 -34.91 9.29 -32.78
N HIS A 245 -35.16 9.92 -31.62
CA HIS A 245 -36.19 10.94 -31.47
C HIS A 245 -35.75 12.35 -31.91
N VAL A 246 -34.46 12.64 -31.89
CA VAL A 246 -33.94 13.97 -32.29
C VAL A 246 -33.90 14.06 -33.82
N HIS A 247 -34.75 14.92 -34.39
CA HIS A 247 -34.85 15.14 -35.83
C HIS A 247 -33.94 16.26 -36.37
N ASP A 248 -33.37 17.09 -35.49
CA ASP A 248 -32.43 18.14 -35.89
C ASP A 248 -30.99 17.60 -35.95
N LEU A 249 -30.30 17.84 -37.07
CA LEU A 249 -28.97 17.29 -37.34
C LEU A 249 -27.93 17.80 -36.34
N LEU A 250 -27.96 19.11 -36.03
CA LEU A 250 -27.00 19.71 -35.10
C LEU A 250 -27.23 19.21 -33.67
N ALA A 251 -28.48 19.21 -33.20
CA ALA A 251 -28.82 18.65 -31.89
C ALA A 251 -28.39 17.18 -31.75
N ARG A 252 -28.47 16.41 -32.84
CA ARG A 252 -28.06 15.00 -32.86
C ARG A 252 -26.56 14.80 -32.78
N ILE A 253 -25.78 15.62 -33.49
CA ILE A 253 -24.32 15.61 -33.41
C ILE A 253 -23.88 15.97 -31.98
N TYR A 254 -24.46 17.01 -31.38
CA TYR A 254 -24.16 17.35 -29.98
C TYR A 254 -24.54 16.24 -29.00
N ALA A 255 -25.70 15.59 -29.19
CA ALA A 255 -26.09 14.45 -28.36
C ALA A 255 -25.09 13.29 -28.47
N ALA A 256 -24.63 12.96 -29.68
CA ALA A 256 -23.62 11.92 -29.92
C ALA A 256 -22.29 12.23 -29.21
N PHE A 257 -21.80 13.45 -29.34
CA PHE A 257 -20.60 13.90 -28.61
C PHE A 257 -20.78 13.77 -27.09
N MET A 258 -21.92 14.21 -26.55
CA MET A 258 -22.21 14.13 -25.12
C MET A 258 -22.28 12.69 -24.62
N PHE A 259 -22.95 11.79 -25.33
CA PHE A 259 -23.01 10.38 -24.95
C PHE A 259 -21.65 9.69 -25.06
N SER A 260 -20.86 10.02 -26.08
CA SER A 260 -19.49 9.50 -26.23
C SER A 260 -18.57 9.96 -25.08
N ALA A 261 -18.69 11.23 -24.66
CA ALA A 261 -17.96 11.75 -23.50
C ALA A 261 -18.43 11.11 -22.18
N LEU A 262 -19.74 10.92 -21.99
CA LEU A 262 -20.28 10.24 -20.81
C LEU A 262 -19.84 8.78 -20.74
N PHE A 263 -19.80 8.09 -21.89
CA PHE A 263 -19.34 6.69 -21.97
C PHE A 263 -17.85 6.56 -21.67
N SER A 264 -16.99 7.43 -22.23
CA SER A 264 -15.56 7.40 -21.95
C SER A 264 -15.26 7.75 -20.49
N LEU A 265 -15.98 8.73 -19.93
CA LEU A 265 -15.88 9.09 -18.52
C LEU A 265 -16.33 7.94 -17.62
N ALA A 266 -17.43 7.26 -17.97
CA ALA A 266 -17.89 6.09 -17.26
C ALA A 266 -16.84 4.98 -17.29
N LEU A 267 -16.24 4.65 -18.43
CA LEU A 267 -15.17 3.65 -18.52
C LEU A 267 -13.94 4.06 -17.71
N ALA A 268 -13.49 5.31 -17.83
CA ALA A 268 -12.32 5.82 -17.11
C ALA A 268 -12.47 5.77 -15.58
N LEU A 269 -13.70 5.93 -15.09
CA LEU A 269 -13.97 5.98 -13.66
C LEU A 269 -14.42 4.62 -13.09
N LEU A 270 -15.23 3.85 -13.82
CA LEU A 270 -15.84 2.61 -13.33
C LEU A 270 -15.00 1.36 -13.62
N THR A 271 -13.99 1.45 -14.50
CA THR A 271 -13.18 0.31 -14.91
C THR A 271 -11.70 0.59 -14.74
N THR A 272 -10.92 -0.47 -14.53
CA THR A 272 -9.44 -0.42 -14.53
C THR A 272 -8.88 -0.52 -15.94
N ALA A 273 -9.60 0.00 -16.94
CA ALA A 273 -9.21 -0.09 -18.34
C ALA A 273 -8.03 0.86 -18.64
N ARG A 274 -7.10 0.40 -19.47
CA ARG A 274 -5.98 1.23 -19.90
C ARG A 274 -6.47 2.38 -20.80
N PRO A 275 -5.78 3.53 -20.88
CA PRO A 275 -6.18 4.64 -21.74
C PRO A 275 -6.43 4.25 -23.20
N ALA A 276 -5.64 3.31 -23.73
CA ALA A 276 -5.82 2.76 -25.08
C ALA A 276 -7.12 1.96 -25.24
N GLU A 277 -7.53 1.21 -24.22
CA GLU A 277 -8.76 0.42 -24.22
C GLU A 277 -9.99 1.34 -24.15
N ILE A 278 -9.93 2.39 -23.33
CA ILE A 278 -10.98 3.42 -23.23
C ILE A 278 -11.14 4.13 -24.58
N PHE A 279 -10.03 4.49 -25.23
CA PHE A 279 -10.05 5.12 -26.55
C PHE A 279 -10.68 4.21 -27.60
N ALA A 280 -10.28 2.94 -27.66
CA ALA A 280 -10.82 1.96 -28.61
C ALA A 280 -12.32 1.73 -28.40
N ALA A 281 -12.77 1.55 -27.15
CA ALA A 281 -14.18 1.36 -26.83
C ALA A 281 -15.02 2.62 -27.17
N THR A 282 -14.50 3.81 -26.87
CA THR A 282 -15.18 5.08 -27.19
C THR A 282 -15.27 5.30 -28.69
N ALA A 283 -14.21 4.99 -29.45
CA ALA A 283 -14.21 5.08 -30.90
C ALA A 283 -15.21 4.11 -31.54
N ALA A 284 -15.28 2.87 -31.05
CA ALA A 284 -16.28 1.89 -31.48
C ALA A 284 -17.70 2.39 -31.22
N PHE A 285 -17.96 2.94 -30.03
CA PHE A 285 -19.26 3.49 -29.69
C PHE A 285 -19.64 4.71 -30.55
N ALA A 286 -18.71 5.65 -30.77
CA ALA A 286 -18.92 6.79 -31.66
C ALA A 286 -19.22 6.35 -33.10
N SER A 287 -18.54 5.30 -33.58
CA SER A 287 -18.78 4.74 -34.91
C SER A 287 -20.21 4.24 -35.07
N VAL A 288 -20.75 3.58 -34.04
CA VAL A 288 -22.16 3.14 -34.02
C VAL A 288 -23.10 4.35 -34.06
N GLN A 289 -22.83 5.40 -33.29
CA GLN A 289 -23.65 6.62 -33.30
C GLN A 289 -23.66 7.31 -34.67
N VAL A 290 -22.52 7.38 -35.35
CA VAL A 290 -22.42 8.00 -36.69
C VAL A 290 -23.31 7.29 -37.71
N VAL A 291 -23.43 5.96 -37.65
CA VAL A 291 -24.37 5.21 -38.51
C VAL A 291 -25.80 5.66 -38.28
N PHE A 292 -26.22 5.84 -37.02
CA PHE A 292 -27.57 6.31 -36.70
C PHE A 292 -27.79 7.77 -37.12
N ILE A 293 -26.76 8.62 -37.02
CA ILE A 293 -26.78 9.99 -37.54
C ILE A 293 -27.06 9.98 -39.05
N GLY A 294 -26.33 9.18 -39.81
CA GLY A 294 -26.48 9.12 -41.28
C GLY A 294 -27.74 8.41 -41.78
N SER A 295 -28.34 7.51 -40.99
CA SER A 295 -29.45 6.66 -41.46
C SER A 295 -30.82 7.31 -41.46
N THR A 296 -31.01 8.49 -40.86
CA THR A 296 -32.33 9.16 -40.85
C THR A 296 -32.40 10.39 -41.75
N ASP A 297 -31.26 10.94 -42.19
CA ASP A 297 -31.25 11.97 -43.25
C ASP A 297 -31.75 11.39 -44.58
N SER A 298 -31.58 10.09 -44.81
CA SER A 298 -32.05 9.36 -45.99
C SER A 298 -33.54 8.96 -45.95
N ARG A 299 -34.29 9.32 -44.91
CA ARG A 299 -35.76 9.11 -44.81
C ARG A 299 -36.59 10.39 -45.02
N ARG A 300 -35.97 11.47 -45.51
CA ARG A 300 -36.68 12.65 -46.01
C ARG A 300 -36.75 12.65 -47.53
#